data_AF-A0A2J8KC56-F1
#
_entry.id   AF-A0A2J8KC56-F1
#
_cell.length_a   1.000
_cell.length_b   1.000
_cell.length_c   1.000
_cell.angle_alpha   90.00
_cell.angle_beta   90.00
_cell.angle_gamma   90.00
#
_symmetry.space_group_name_H-M   'P 1'
#
loop_
_entity.id
_entity.type
_entity.pdbx_description
1 polymer ?
#
loop_
_entity_poly.entity_id
_entity_poly.type
_entity_poly.pdbx_seq_one_letter_code
_entity_poly.pdbx_strand_id
1 'polypeptide(L)' 'MPILKQLVSSSVHSKRRSRADLTAEMISAPLGDFRHTMHVGRAGDAFGDTSFLNSKAGEPDGESLDEQASSSS' A
#
# COMPACT_ATOMS: atom_id res chain seq x y z
N MET A 1 -26.14 -34.73 26.78
CA MET A 1 -27.08 -33.59 26.66
C MET A 1 -26.33 -32.44 26.00
N PRO A 2 -26.67 -32.04 24.76
CA PRO A 2 -25.86 -31.17 23.91
C PRO A 2 -26.29 -29.71 24.07
N ILE A 3 -25.38 -28.74 24.27
CA ILE A 3 -25.75 -27.32 24.17
C ILE A 3 -24.62 -26.53 23.49
N LEU A 4 -24.79 -26.46 22.17
CA LEU A 4 -24.56 -25.29 21.31
C LEU A 4 -23.15 -24.67 21.27
N LYS A 5 -22.44 -25.11 20.22
CA LYS A 5 -21.55 -24.30 19.39
C LYS A 5 -22.22 -22.94 19.10
N GLN A 6 -21.89 -21.91 19.88
CA GLN A 6 -22.23 -20.51 19.61
C GLN A 6 -20.92 -19.88 19.09
N LEU A 7 -20.52 -20.07 17.84
CA LEU A 7 -21.10 -19.38 16.67
C LEU A 7 -21.50 -17.93 16.99
N VAL A 8 -20.67 -17.23 17.75
CA VAL A 8 -20.48 -15.80 17.52
C VAL A 8 -19.66 -15.71 16.24
N SER A 9 -20.37 -15.76 15.10
CA SER A 9 -19.90 -15.09 13.89
C SER A 9 -19.60 -13.66 14.31
N SER A 10 -18.34 -13.38 14.62
CA SER A 10 -17.85 -12.01 14.57
C SER A 10 -18.24 -11.53 13.18
N SER A 11 -19.21 -10.62 13.18
CA SER A 11 -19.91 -10.16 12.01
C SER A 11 -18.92 -10.00 10.86
N VAL A 12 -19.14 -10.79 9.82
CA VAL A 12 -18.49 -10.75 8.50
C VAL A 12 -18.65 -9.37 7.81
N HIS A 13 -19.20 -8.39 8.52
CA HIS A 13 -19.26 -6.99 8.18
C HIS A 13 -18.18 -6.19 8.90
N SER A 14 -16.98 -6.76 9.10
CA SER A 14 -15.79 -5.92 9.18
C SER A 14 -15.84 -5.04 7.94
N LYS A 15 -16.16 -3.77 8.18
CA LYS A 15 -16.39 -2.71 7.21
C LYS A 15 -15.12 -2.45 6.40
N ARG A 16 -14.67 -3.43 5.62
CA ARG A 16 -14.10 -3.22 4.30
C ARG A 16 -15.23 -2.66 3.47
N ARG A 17 -15.58 -1.40 3.80
CA ARG A 17 -16.28 -0.48 2.91
C ARG A 17 -15.63 -0.74 1.58
N SER A 18 -16.44 -1.32 0.71
CA SER A 18 -16.03 -1.80 -0.58
C SER A 18 -14.98 -0.84 -1.12
N ARG A 19 -13.81 -1.37 -1.52
CA ARG A 19 -13.18 -0.84 -2.71
C ARG A 19 -14.27 -0.98 -3.76
N ALA A 20 -15.21 -0.04 -3.77
CA ALA A 20 -16.47 -0.13 -4.47
C ALA A 20 -16.12 -0.47 -5.90
N ASP A 21 -16.95 -1.28 -6.55
CA ASP A 21 -16.86 -1.52 -7.99
C ASP A 21 -17.09 -0.16 -8.68
N LEU A 22 -16.04 0.67 -8.67
CA LEU A 22 -15.97 2.00 -9.21
C LEU A 22 -15.75 1.83 -10.69
N THR A 23 -16.79 2.14 -11.46
CA THR A 23 -16.66 2.18 -12.91
C THR A 23 -15.89 3.43 -13.31
N ALA A 24 -15.23 3.38 -14.48
CA ALA A 24 -14.46 4.52 -14.98
C ALA A 24 -15.32 5.79 -15.12
N GLU A 25 -16.59 5.65 -15.49
CA GLU A 25 -17.56 6.76 -15.61
C GLU A 25 -17.83 7.48 -14.28
N MET A 26 -17.61 6.80 -13.15
CA MET A 26 -17.73 7.39 -11.81
C MET A 26 -16.47 8.15 -11.38
N ILE A 27 -15.37 8.02 -12.12
CA ILE A 27 -14.09 8.68 -11.84
C ILE A 27 -13.92 9.81 -12.84
N SER A 28 -14.02 11.05 -12.36
CA SER A 28 -13.79 12.21 -13.19
C SER A 28 -12.32 12.34 -13.63
N ALA A 29 -12.08 13.15 -14.65
CA ALA A 29 -10.73 13.68 -14.91
C ALA A 29 -10.20 14.45 -13.68
N PRO A 30 -8.87 14.67 -13.58
CA PRO A 30 -8.27 15.47 -12.52
C PRO A 30 -8.90 16.87 -12.43
N LEU A 31 -9.33 17.27 -11.22
CA LEU A 31 -10.06 18.53 -11.01
C LEU A 31 -9.15 19.72 -10.70
N GLY A 32 -7.83 19.52 -10.69
CA GLY A 32 -6.86 20.56 -10.34
C GLY A 32 -6.79 20.85 -8.83
N ASP A 33 -7.36 19.99 -8.00
CA ASP A 33 -7.23 19.99 -6.54
C ASP A 33 -5.85 19.42 -6.13
N PHE A 34 -4.79 20.15 -6.47
CA PHE A 34 -3.43 19.72 -6.16
C PHE A 34 -3.18 19.73 -4.66
N ARG A 35 -2.81 18.57 -4.13
CA ARG A 35 -2.43 18.38 -2.72
C ARG A 35 -1.03 17.78 -2.68
N HIS A 36 -0.10 18.50 -2.08
CA HIS A 36 1.23 17.95 -1.80
C HIS A 36 1.13 16.93 -0.67
N THR A 37 1.38 15.66 -0.97
CA THR A 37 1.48 14.56 0.01
C THR A 37 2.93 14.14 0.26
N MET A 38 3.83 14.60 -0.60
CA MET A 38 5.22 14.19 -0.70
C MET A 38 6.09 15.37 -1.12
N HIS A 39 7.34 15.35 -0.69
CA HIS A 39 8.41 16.16 -1.24
C HIS A 39 9.63 15.29 -1.55
N VAL A 40 10.23 15.49 -2.72
CA VAL A 40 11.57 14.97 -3.05
C VAL A 40 12.44 16.17 -3.40
N GLY A 41 13.34 16.51 -2.49
CA GLY A 41 14.29 17.59 -2.58
C GLY A 41 15.57 17.20 -3.29
N ARG A 42 16.50 18.14 -3.37
CA ARG A 42 17.86 17.89 -3.88
C ARG A 42 18.72 17.29 -2.75
N ALA A 43 19.80 16.61 -3.12
CA ALA A 43 20.75 16.01 -2.18
C ALA A 43 20.15 14.94 -1.23
N GLY A 44 19.10 14.25 -1.65
CA GLY A 44 18.49 13.15 -0.89
C GLY A 44 17.52 13.58 0.21
N ASP A 45 17.18 14.87 0.29
CA ASP A 45 16.08 15.33 1.15
C ASP A 45 14.76 14.80 0.60
N ALA A 46 13.96 14.14 1.44
CA ALA A 46 12.66 13.62 1.06
C ALA A 46 11.71 13.54 2.26
N PHE A 47 10.42 13.76 2.00
CA PHE A 47 9.35 13.67 2.99
C PHE A 47 8.13 12.96 2.38
N GLY A 48 7.47 12.12 3.17
CA GLY A 48 6.33 11.30 2.76
C GLY A 48 6.74 9.89 2.28
N ASP A 49 5.78 9.12 1.75
CA ASP A 49 5.99 7.74 1.27
C ASP A 49 6.61 7.64 -0.15
N THR A 50 7.94 7.63 -0.25
CA THR A 50 8.66 7.63 -1.55
C THR A 50 8.88 6.21 -2.10
N SER A 51 8.22 5.20 -1.54
CA SER A 51 8.47 3.78 -1.87
C SER A 51 8.30 3.45 -3.35
N PHE A 52 7.40 4.15 -4.05
CA PHE A 52 7.17 3.97 -5.49
C PHE A 52 8.39 4.26 -6.36
N LEU A 53 9.36 5.07 -5.89
CA LEU A 53 10.61 5.32 -6.62
C LEU A 53 11.49 4.07 -6.67
N ASN A 54 11.34 3.18 -5.69
CA ASN A 54 12.08 1.93 -5.60
C ASN A 54 11.33 0.76 -6.24
N SER A 55 10.04 0.93 -6.56
CA SER A 55 9.25 -0.08 -7.27
C SER A 55 9.65 -0.07 -8.75
N LYS A 56 10.54 -0.99 -9.14
CA LYS A 56 10.80 -1.30 -10.55
C LYS A 56 9.48 -1.71 -11.20
N ALA A 57 8.92 -0.87 -12.05
CA ALA A 57 7.70 -1.19 -12.79
C ALA A 57 7.99 -2.32 -13.78
N GLY A 58 7.71 -3.57 -13.40
CA GLY A 58 7.46 -4.66 -14.35
C GLY A 58 8.56 -5.72 -14.55
N GLU A 59 9.53 -5.88 -13.65
CA GLU A 59 10.39 -7.07 -13.67
C GLU A 59 9.96 -8.01 -12.53
N PRO A 60 9.66 -9.31 -12.79
CA PRO A 60 9.56 -10.29 -11.72
C PRO A 60 10.94 -10.41 -11.06
N ASP A 61 11.00 -10.24 -9.75
CA ASP A 61 12.24 -10.25 -8.97
C ASP A 61 13.10 -11.48 -9.31
N GLY A 62 14.10 -11.29 -10.17
CA GLY A 62 15.30 -12.10 -10.19
C GLY A 62 16.06 -11.80 -8.90
N GLU A 63 16.02 -12.77 -7.99
CA GLU A 63 16.88 -12.92 -6.84
C GLU A 63 18.21 -12.15 -6.96
N SER A 64 18.40 -11.12 -6.14
CA SER A 64 19.74 -10.60 -5.81
C SER A 64 20.04 -10.93 -4.36
N LEU A 65 20.50 -12.17 -4.17
CA LEU A 65 21.34 -12.56 -3.06
C LEU A 65 22.75 -12.04 -3.36
N ASP A 66 23.16 -10.95 -2.73
CA ASP A 66 24.58 -10.60 -2.51
C ASP A 66 24.61 -9.77 -1.21
N GLU A 67 24.68 -10.43 -0.06
CA GLU A 67 25.90 -10.78 0.67
C GLU A 67 26.47 -9.62 1.51
N GLN A 68 26.63 -9.96 2.78
CA GLN A 68 27.18 -9.18 3.88
C GLN A 68 28.51 -8.49 3.55
N ALA A 69 28.68 -7.26 4.06
CA ALA A 69 29.94 -6.87 4.71
C ALA A 69 29.74 -5.63 5.61
N SER A 70 29.87 -5.84 6.92
CA SER A 70 30.61 -5.00 7.88
C SER A 70 30.51 -3.47 7.78
N SER A 71 30.08 -2.82 8.87
CA SER A 71 31.03 -2.44 9.93
C SER A 71 30.31 -1.70 11.06
N SER A 72 30.36 -2.31 12.23
CA SER A 72 30.23 -1.62 13.51
C SER A 72 31.21 -0.45 13.60
N SER A 73 30.77 0.68 14.13
CA SER A 73 31.58 1.65 14.88
C SER A 73 30.65 2.42 15.82
#